data_AF-A0A967JQL1-F1
#
_entry.id   AF-A0A967JQL1-F1
#
_cell.length_a   1.000
_cell.length_b   1.000
_cell.length_c   1.000
_cell.angle_alpha   90.00
_cell.angle_beta   90.00
_cell.angle_gamma   90.00
#
_symmetry.space_group_name_H-M   'P 1'
#
loop_
_entity.id
_entity.type
_entity.pdbx_description
1 polymer ?
#
loop_
_entity_poly.entity_id
_entity_poly.type
_entity_poly.pdbx_seq_one_letter_code
_entity_poly.pdbx_strand_id
1 'polypeptide(L)' 'RMTEVAIDVAFIGSCTNSRISDLRAAAEIARGRSVAPGVKALVVPGSQQVRRQAIEEGLDRVFT' A
#
# COMPACT_ATOMS: atom_id res chain seq x y z
N ARG A 1 -14.22 14.46 -14.33
CA ARG A 1 -13.75 13.05 -14.22
C ARG A 1 -13.30 12.85 -12.77
N MET A 2 -13.38 11.65 -12.19
CA MET A 2 -12.87 11.39 -10.83
C MET A 2 -11.33 11.48 -10.71
N THR A 3 -10.64 11.89 -11.78
CA THR A 3 -9.19 12.06 -11.86
C THR A 3 -8.67 13.39 -11.32
N GLU A 4 -9.54 14.34 -10.99
CA GLU A 4 -9.17 15.70 -10.54
C GLU A 4 -9.48 15.95 -9.05
N VAL A 5 -9.98 14.93 -8.35
CA VAL A 5 -10.28 15.03 -6.92
C VAL A 5 -9.00 14.85 -6.13
N ALA A 6 -8.58 15.91 -5.44
CA ALA A 6 -7.48 15.83 -4.50
C ALA A 6 -7.84 14.92 -3.32
N ILE A 7 -6.87 14.13 -2.85
CA ILE A 7 -7.01 13.29 -1.66
C ILE A 7 -5.95 13.67 -0.64
N ASP A 8 -6.31 13.59 0.64
CA ASP A 8 -5.38 13.78 1.74
C ASP A 8 -4.76 12.45 2.20
N VAL A 9 -5.49 11.35 2.00
CA VAL A 9 -5.10 10.02 2.50
C VAL A 9 -5.35 8.95 1.44
N ALA A 10 -4.33 8.12 1.20
CA ALA A 10 -4.42 6.89 0.43
C ALA A 10 -4.31 5.69 1.38
N PHE A 11 -5.38 4.91 1.50
CA PHE A 11 -5.43 3.72 2.36
C PHE A 11 -5.45 2.45 1.52
N ILE A 12 -4.46 1.58 1.72
CA ILE A 12 -4.29 0.32 1.00
C ILE A 12 -4.37 -0.82 2.02
N GLY A 13 -5.41 -1.64 1.94
CA GLY A 13 -5.56 -2.80 2.81
C GLY A 13 -6.76 -2.74 3.76
N SER A 14 -7.96 -2.91 3.20
CA SER A 14 -9.20 -3.18 3.96
C SER A 14 -9.47 -4.68 4.04
N CYS A 15 -10.49 -5.11 4.79
CA CYS A 15 -10.92 -6.52 4.86
C CYS A 15 -11.18 -7.17 3.48
N THR A 16 -11.41 -6.39 2.43
CA THR A 16 -11.58 -6.87 1.06
C THR A 16 -10.28 -6.97 0.26
N ASN A 17 -9.26 -6.16 0.55
CA ASN A 17 -8.10 -5.95 -0.33
C ASN A 17 -6.77 -5.87 0.43
N SER A 18 -6.57 -6.81 1.36
CA SER A 18 -5.43 -6.83 2.27
C SER A 18 -4.70 -8.18 2.27
N ARG A 19 -4.84 -8.96 1.19
CA ARG A 19 -4.10 -10.21 0.99
C ARG A 19 -2.68 -9.90 0.51
N ILE A 20 -1.78 -10.88 0.58
CA ILE A 20 -0.42 -10.69 0.09
C ILE A 20 -0.37 -10.31 -1.41
N SER A 21 -1.29 -10.85 -2.22
CA SER A 21 -1.41 -10.49 -3.64
C SER A 21 -1.72 -9.01 -3.84
N ASP A 22 -2.57 -8.42 -2.99
CA ASP A 22 -2.94 -7.01 -3.06
C ASP A 22 -1.74 -6.13 -2.70
N LEU A 23 -0.99 -6.49 -1.65
CA LEU A 23 0.21 -5.78 -1.24
C LEU A 23 1.32 -5.84 -2.29
N ARG A 24 1.51 -7.00 -2.95
CA ARG A 24 2.46 -7.13 -4.07
C ARG A 24 2.07 -6.21 -5.23
N ALA A 25 0.80 -6.20 -5.62
CA ALA A 25 0.32 -5.33 -6.69
C ALA A 25 0.52 -3.85 -6.35
N ALA A 26 0.24 -3.45 -5.11
CA ALA A 26 0.51 -2.09 -4.64
C ALA A 26 2.00 -1.75 -4.65
N ALA A 27 2.86 -2.69 -4.23
CA ALA A 27 4.32 -2.49 -4.21
C ALA A 27 4.89 -2.31 -5.62
N GLU A 28 4.40 -3.05 -6.62
CA GLU A 28 4.83 -2.88 -8.02
C GLU A 28 4.52 -1.49 -8.58
N ILE A 29 3.40 -0.89 -8.18
CA ILE A 29 3.04 0.49 -8.57
C ILE A 29 3.88 1.51 -7.79
N ALA A 30 4.08 1.27 -6.49
CA ALA A 30 4.82 2.17 -5.61
C ALA A 30 6.34 2.18 -5.88
N ARG A 31 6.89 1.09 -6.44
CA ARG A 31 8.33 0.93 -6.67
C ARG A 31 8.89 2.09 -7.50
N GLY A 32 9.86 2.81 -6.91
CA GLY A 32 10.52 3.96 -7.55
C GLY A 32 9.65 5.22 -7.63
N ARG A 33 8.49 5.25 -6.96
CA ARG A 33 7.62 6.42 -6.83
C ARG A 33 7.61 6.90 -5.39
N SER A 34 7.26 8.17 -5.22
CA SER A 34 7.06 8.78 -3.91
C SER A 34 5.62 9.26 -3.77
N VAL A 35 5.12 9.24 -2.54
CA VAL A 35 3.81 9.80 -2.22
C VAL A 35 3.82 11.31 -2.49
N ALA A 36 2.73 11.83 -3.05
CA ALA A 36 2.60 13.25 -3.34
C ALA A 36 2.71 14.09 -2.05
N PRO A 37 3.30 15.29 -2.10
CA PRO A 37 3.40 16.18 -0.94
C PRO A 37 2.03 16.44 -0.31
N GLY A 38 1.95 16.37 1.01
CA GLY A 38 0.70 16.58 1.77
C GLY A 38 -0.23 15.36 1.82
N VAL A 39 0.05 14.29 1.07
CA VAL A 39 -0.74 13.06 1.09
C VAL A 39 -0.14 12.05 2.06
N LYS A 40 -0.98 11.43 2.88
CA LYS A 40 -0.58 10.32 3.76
C LYS A 40 -0.95 8.97 3.14
N ALA A 41 0.04 8.11 2.89
CA ALA A 41 -0.20 6.74 2.47
C ALA A 41 -0.17 5.79 3.68
N LEU A 42 -1.14 4.88 3.76
CA LEU A 42 -1.25 3.86 4.80
C LEU A 42 -1.39 2.49 4.15
N VAL A 43 -0.51 1.56 4.51
CA VAL A 43 -0.57 0.17 4.04
C VAL A 43 -0.87 -0.74 5.22
N VAL A 44 -1.99 -1.47 5.15
CA VAL A 44 -2.53 -2.27 6.26
C VAL A 44 -2.72 -3.72 5.82
N PRO A 45 -1.91 -4.67 6.32
CA PRO A 45 -2.09 -6.09 6.02
C PRO A 45 -3.34 -6.64 6.71
N GLY A 46 -4.01 -7.60 6.07
CA GLY A 46 -5.29 -8.15 6.56
C GLY A 46 -5.15 -9.06 7.78
N SER A 47 -3.94 -9.51 8.05
CA SER A 47 -3.63 -10.35 9.20
C SER A 47 -2.15 -10.26 9.55
N GLN A 48 -1.79 -10.74 10.74
CA GLN A 48 -0.40 -10.86 11.17
C GLN A 48 0.41 -11.80 10.25
N GLN A 49 -0.22 -12.82 9.67
CA GLN A 49 0.44 -13.72 8.73
C GLN A 49 0.82 -12.99 7.44
N VAL A 50 -0.11 -12.21 6.87
CA VAL A 50 0.18 -11.40 5.68
C VAL A 50 1.25 -10.36 5.98
N ARG A 51 1.22 -9.74 7.17
CA ARG A 51 2.27 -8.80 7.60
C ARG A 51 3.66 -9.44 7.60
N ARG A 52 3.79 -10.61 8.22
CA ARG A 52 5.07 -11.33 8.28
C ARG A 52 5.57 -11.67 6.88
N GLN A 53 4.69 -12.21 6.05
CA GLN A 53 5.02 -12.55 4.68
C GLN A 53 5.45 -11.30 3.86
N ALA A 54 4.76 -10.17 4.03
CA ALA A 54 5.14 -8.92 3.35
C ALA A 54 6.53 -8.43 3.76
N ILE A 55 6.92 -8.61 5.02
CA ILE A 55 8.26 -8.27 5.52
C ILE A 55 9.31 -9.27 5.01
N GLU A 56 9.00 -10.56 5.02
CA GLU A 56 9.87 -11.61 4.46
C GLU A 56 10.16 -11.39 2.97
N GLU A 57 9.16 -10.91 2.21
CA GLU A 57 9.30 -10.55 0.80
C GLU A 57 9.90 -9.14 0.58
N GLY A 58 10.14 -8.38 1.66
CA GLY A 58 10.72 -7.04 1.61
C GLY A 58 9.78 -5.96 1.05
N LEU A 59 8.46 -6.21 1.02
CA LEU A 59 7.46 -5.25 0.55
C LEU A 59 7.36 -4.04 1.48
N ASP A 60 7.63 -4.21 2.78
CA ASP A 60 7.70 -3.12 3.76
C ASP A 60 8.71 -2.04 3.35
N ARG A 61 9.84 -2.45 2.78
CA ARG A 61 10.89 -1.52 2.30
C ARG A 61 10.48 -0.74 1.06
N VAL A 62 9.51 -1.23 0.29
CA VAL A 62 8.98 -0.52 -0.89
C VAL A 62 8.01 0.59 -0.47
N PHE A 63 7.37 0.44 0.69
CA PHE A 63 6.40 1.41 1.21
C PHE A 63 7.00 2.44 2.19
N THR A 64 8.33 2.43 2.37
CA THR A 64 9.06 3.38 3.21
C THR A 64 9.68 4.48 2.35
#